data_AF-A0A7V3UC00-F1
#
_entry.id   AF-A0A7V3UC00-F1
#
_cell.length_a   1.000
_cell.length_b   1.000
_cell.length_c   1.000
_cell.angle_alpha   90.00
_cell.angle_beta   90.00
_cell.angle_gamma   90.00
#
_symmetry.space_group_name_H-M   'P 1'
#
loop_
_entity.id
_entity.type
_entity.pdbx_description
1 polymer ?
#
loop_
_entity_poly.entity_id
_entity_poly.type
_entity_poly.pdbx_seq_one_letter_code
_entity_poly.pdbx_strand_id
1 'polypeptide(L)'
;MEITGPANYENQEQQPRDDIARSPASPAIVFPPKPDLAEKKQDVWVKSLMSLALYLAFGFFVFQDKLALLLIITGIVIFHELGHFLAMKIFDYKELGIFFIPLLGAYASGTKHEVSQKQSIIILLAGPLPGIILGIIFHFITLYSPNELLETTSRLLILLNLFNLLPVYPLDGGQILNRLFMDENHFISRTFIILSAAAMIWFSWEYIYPYSQLAFFILLYFPLNIILRLIGEIKNERLIKKIEAEGVNLSTAYEDITDENYWHIRNALIKHHPDLKDIPPAPPYQYASREDKVIVTMQALLQRYIIMDVTLAGKLIIIAIWAGSFLTPLLFKISMILF
;
A
#
# COMPACT_ATOMS: atom_id res chain seq x y z
N MET A 1 54.65 -91.51 -24.21
CA MET A 1 53.26 -91.03 -24.29
C MET A 1 53.14 -89.90 -23.29
N GLU A 2 52.89 -88.68 -23.80
CA GLU A 2 52.44 -87.41 -23.15
C GLU A 2 52.84 -87.13 -21.69
N ILE A 3 53.75 -86.19 -21.38
CA ILE A 3 53.64 -84.70 -21.38
C ILE A 3 52.88 -84.13 -20.14
N THR A 4 53.67 -83.62 -19.18
CA THR A 4 53.53 -82.42 -18.29
C THR A 4 52.26 -82.25 -17.43
N GLY A 5 52.26 -81.76 -16.18
CA GLY A 5 53.17 -80.90 -15.42
C GLY A 5 52.55 -80.60 -14.02
N PRO A 6 53.15 -79.74 -13.18
CA PRO A 6 53.18 -79.96 -11.73
C PRO A 6 52.45 -78.94 -10.83
N ALA A 7 52.39 -79.32 -9.54
CA ALA A 7 52.47 -78.52 -8.30
C ALA A 7 51.28 -77.66 -7.79
N ASN A 8 50.84 -78.06 -6.59
CA ASN A 8 50.05 -77.35 -5.58
C ASN A 8 50.52 -75.92 -5.29
N TYR A 9 49.58 -74.99 -5.01
CA TYR A 9 49.71 -73.98 -3.93
C TYR A 9 48.32 -73.56 -3.40
N GLU A 10 48.21 -73.45 -2.08
CA GLU A 10 47.03 -73.10 -1.30
C GLU A 10 46.54 -71.66 -1.57
N ASN A 11 45.22 -71.49 -1.66
CA ASN A 11 44.57 -70.18 -1.76
C ASN A 11 44.44 -69.55 -0.36
N GLN A 12 45.20 -68.49 -0.10
CA GLN A 12 44.88 -67.48 0.92
C GLN A 12 44.17 -66.32 0.22
N GLU A 13 42.89 -66.12 0.52
CA GLU A 13 42.08 -65.01 0.01
C GLU A 13 42.56 -63.68 0.58
N GLN A 14 42.92 -62.76 -0.31
CA GLN A 14 43.30 -61.37 -0.03
C GLN A 14 42.05 -60.52 0.25
N GLN A 15 41.99 -59.88 1.41
CA GLN A 15 41.04 -58.80 1.71
C GLN A 15 41.36 -57.55 0.85
N PRO A 16 40.37 -56.92 0.19
CA PRO A 16 40.56 -55.59 -0.41
C PRO A 16 40.49 -54.49 0.66
N ARG A 17 41.42 -53.54 0.58
CA ARG A 17 41.48 -52.31 1.38
C ARG A 17 40.39 -51.34 0.94
N ASP A 18 39.40 -51.09 1.79
CA ASP A 18 38.46 -49.96 1.67
C ASP A 18 39.00 -48.74 2.43
N ASP A 19 40.07 -48.14 1.91
CA ASP A 19 40.51 -46.80 2.33
C ASP A 19 39.90 -45.75 1.37
N ILE A 20 38.57 -45.60 1.38
CA ILE A 20 37.94 -44.39 0.84
C ILE A 20 37.90 -43.37 1.98
N ALA A 21 38.89 -42.49 1.97
CA ALA A 21 38.89 -41.27 2.77
C ALA A 21 37.58 -40.50 2.53
N ARG A 22 36.66 -40.54 3.50
CA ARG A 22 35.54 -39.60 3.55
C ARG A 22 36.14 -38.20 3.66
N SER A 23 36.00 -37.41 2.60
CA SER A 23 36.19 -35.97 2.66
C SER A 23 35.41 -35.44 3.88
N PRO A 24 36.02 -34.67 4.81
CA PRO A 24 35.27 -34.13 5.92
C PRO A 24 34.16 -33.27 5.35
N ALA A 25 32.90 -33.67 5.60
CA ALA A 25 31.75 -32.84 5.29
C ALA A 25 32.01 -31.46 5.90
N SER A 26 31.99 -30.41 5.06
CA SER A 26 32.07 -29.02 5.54
C SER A 26 31.11 -28.87 6.72
N PRO A 27 31.53 -28.29 7.85
CA PRO A 27 30.66 -28.15 9.00
C PRO A 27 29.38 -27.44 8.56
N ALA A 28 28.23 -28.09 8.76
CA ALA A 28 26.94 -27.49 8.44
C ALA A 28 26.82 -26.17 9.21
N ILE A 29 26.76 -25.06 8.48
CA ILE A 29 26.61 -23.74 9.07
C ILE A 29 25.24 -23.70 9.74
N VAL A 30 25.21 -23.56 11.07
CA VAL A 30 23.97 -23.40 11.82
C VAL A 30 23.62 -21.92 11.83
N PHE A 31 22.56 -21.55 11.14
CA PHE A 31 22.04 -20.19 11.14
C PHE A 31 21.26 -19.91 12.43
N PRO A 32 21.50 -18.78 13.11
CA PRO A 32 20.61 -18.33 14.18
C PRO A 32 19.20 -18.11 13.65
N PRO A 33 18.17 -18.30 14.50
CA PRO A 33 16.78 -18.17 14.07
C PRO A 33 16.47 -16.76 13.55
N LYS A 34 15.58 -16.65 12.57
CA LYS A 34 15.00 -15.36 12.17
C LYS A 34 14.34 -14.71 13.40
N PRO A 35 14.65 -13.44 13.72
CA PRO A 35 14.01 -12.77 14.85
C PRO A 35 12.52 -12.51 14.58
N ASP A 36 11.67 -12.80 15.55
CA ASP A 36 10.30 -12.28 15.54
C ASP A 36 10.32 -10.85 16.07
N LEU A 37 9.91 -9.89 15.24
CA LEU A 37 9.60 -8.56 15.76
C LEU A 37 8.38 -8.70 16.66
N ALA A 38 8.56 -8.47 17.96
CA ALA A 38 7.43 -8.08 18.80
C ALA A 38 6.82 -6.83 18.16
N GLU A 39 5.61 -6.95 17.61
CA GLU A 39 4.86 -5.79 17.12
C GLU A 39 4.90 -4.74 18.23
N LYS A 40 5.63 -3.64 18.00
CA LYS A 40 5.38 -2.43 18.78
C LYS A 40 3.98 -2.01 18.39
N LYS A 41 2.98 -2.49 19.17
CA LYS A 41 1.62 -1.98 19.18
C LYS A 41 1.68 -0.51 19.58
N GLN A 42 2.10 0.34 18.64
CA GLN A 42 1.81 1.75 18.73
C GLN A 42 0.29 1.84 18.65
N ASP A 43 -0.33 2.47 19.64
CA ASP A 43 -1.78 2.62 19.67
C ASP A 43 -2.23 3.45 18.47
N VAL A 44 -2.57 2.77 17.38
CA VAL A 44 -3.10 3.36 16.15
C VAL A 44 -4.28 4.27 16.49
N TRP A 45 -5.11 3.86 17.45
CA TRP A 45 -6.23 4.63 17.98
C TRP A 45 -5.83 5.97 18.59
N VAL A 46 -4.75 6.03 19.37
CA VAL A 46 -4.27 7.28 19.97
C VAL A 46 -3.80 8.23 18.87
N LYS A 47 -3.08 7.73 17.87
CA LYS A 47 -2.67 8.54 16.72
C LYS A 47 -3.85 9.02 15.89
N SER A 48 -4.84 8.16 15.65
CA SER A 48 -6.09 8.53 14.96
C SER A 48 -6.80 9.67 15.69
N LEU A 49 -7.01 9.53 17.00
CA LEU A 49 -7.67 10.55 17.82
C LEU A 49 -6.89 11.86 17.85
N MET A 50 -5.56 11.79 18.02
CA MET A 50 -4.69 12.96 18.00
C MET A 50 -4.73 13.66 16.64
N SER A 51 -4.73 12.91 15.53
CA SER A 51 -4.83 13.47 14.18
C SER A 51 -6.17 14.15 13.94
N LEU A 52 -7.28 13.57 14.42
CA LEU A 52 -8.61 14.17 14.34
C LEU A 52 -8.69 15.46 15.18
N ALA A 53 -8.15 15.44 16.39
CA ALA A 53 -8.10 16.63 17.25
C ALA A 53 -7.32 17.76 16.58
N LEU A 54 -6.17 17.45 15.97
CA LEU A 54 -5.37 18.42 15.22
C LEU A 54 -6.11 18.95 14.00
N TYR A 55 -6.77 18.07 13.24
CA TYR A 55 -7.59 18.43 12.09
C TYR A 55 -8.70 19.41 12.47
N LEU A 56 -9.44 19.12 13.56
CA LEU A 56 -10.50 19.99 14.06
C LEU A 56 -9.96 21.31 14.61
N ALA A 57 -8.83 21.30 15.32
CA ALA A 57 -8.22 22.52 15.86
C ALA A 57 -7.77 23.48 14.74
N PHE A 58 -7.08 22.96 13.72
CA PHE A 58 -6.69 23.73 12.54
C PHE A 58 -7.92 24.17 11.73
N GLY A 59 -8.89 23.27 11.55
CA GLY A 59 -10.15 23.59 10.90
C GLY A 59 -10.89 24.74 11.60
N PHE A 60 -10.97 24.71 12.92
CA PHE A 60 -11.60 25.78 13.70
C PHE A 60 -10.90 27.13 13.47
N PHE A 61 -9.57 27.14 13.41
CA PHE A 61 -8.82 28.36 13.15
C PHE A 61 -9.07 28.94 11.74
N VAL A 62 -9.25 28.08 10.73
CA VAL A 62 -9.47 28.50 9.33
C VAL A 62 -10.93 28.85 9.05
N PHE A 63 -11.88 28.05 9.54
CA PHE A 63 -13.30 28.22 9.26
C PHE A 63 -13.99 29.21 10.21
N GLN A 64 -13.37 29.52 11.36
CA GLN A 64 -13.82 30.49 12.37
C GLN A 64 -15.33 30.36 12.64
N ASP A 65 -16.13 31.28 12.12
CA ASP A 65 -17.58 31.39 12.34
C ASP A 65 -18.40 30.29 11.64
N LYS A 66 -17.80 29.50 10.74
CA LYS A 66 -18.47 28.42 9.99
C LYS A 66 -18.32 27.05 10.65
N LEU A 67 -18.49 26.98 11.97
CA LEU A 67 -18.35 25.73 12.73
C LEU A 67 -19.27 24.61 12.21
N ALA A 68 -20.52 24.93 11.87
CA ALA A 68 -21.46 23.95 11.34
C ALA A 68 -20.95 23.29 10.05
N LEU A 69 -20.40 24.09 9.12
CA LEU A 69 -19.83 23.60 7.87
C LEU A 69 -18.61 22.71 8.13
N LEU A 70 -17.72 23.12 9.03
CA LEU A 70 -16.56 22.31 9.43
C LEU A 70 -17.01 20.94 9.97
N LEU A 71 -18.01 20.90 10.84
CA LEU A 71 -18.51 19.65 11.41
C LEU A 71 -19.19 18.77 10.35
N ILE A 72 -19.94 19.36 9.41
CA ILE A 72 -20.55 18.62 8.28
C ILE A 72 -19.45 18.01 7.41
N ILE A 73 -18.47 18.80 6.96
CA ILE A 73 -17.36 18.30 6.13
C ILE A 73 -16.60 17.20 6.88
N THR A 74 -16.31 17.41 8.16
CA THR A 74 -15.63 16.40 9.00
C THR A 74 -16.43 15.12 9.07
N GLY A 75 -17.75 15.21 9.30
CA GLY A 75 -18.65 14.05 9.34
C GLY A 75 -18.66 13.29 8.01
N ILE A 76 -18.66 14.00 6.88
CA ILE A 76 -18.60 13.39 5.55
C ILE A 76 -17.27 12.66 5.33
N VAL A 77 -16.14 13.30 5.68
CA VAL A 77 -14.81 12.69 5.56
C VAL A 77 -14.71 11.44 6.45
N ILE A 78 -15.17 11.52 7.70
CA ILE A 78 -15.21 10.35 8.60
C ILE A 78 -16.04 9.22 7.99
N PHE A 79 -17.23 9.54 7.47
CA PHE A 79 -18.13 8.54 6.89
C PHE A 79 -17.51 7.88 5.65
N HIS A 80 -16.86 8.66 4.79
CA HIS A 80 -16.10 8.18 3.63
C HIS A 80 -14.96 7.24 4.05
N GLU A 81 -14.09 7.66 4.96
CA GLU A 81 -12.98 6.82 5.42
C GLU A 81 -13.43 5.57 6.18
N LEU A 82 -14.54 5.65 6.89
CA LEU A 82 -15.13 4.50 7.55
C LEU A 82 -15.56 3.43 6.52
N GLY A 83 -16.00 3.85 5.34
CA GLY A 83 -16.28 2.95 4.22
C GLY A 83 -15.05 2.16 3.79
N HIS A 84 -13.92 2.84 3.57
CA HIS A 84 -12.64 2.18 3.27
C HIS A 84 -12.19 1.26 4.41
N PHE A 85 -12.26 1.74 5.66
CA PHE A 85 -11.86 1.00 6.85
C PHE A 85 -12.67 -0.30 7.02
N LEU A 86 -13.99 -0.23 6.87
CA LEU A 86 -14.87 -1.40 6.99
C LEU A 86 -14.60 -2.40 5.87
N ALA A 87 -14.41 -1.94 4.63
CA ALA A 87 -14.05 -2.83 3.52
C ALA A 87 -12.70 -3.51 3.75
N MET A 88 -11.69 -2.78 4.22
CA MET A 88 -10.39 -3.34 4.59
C MET A 88 -10.52 -4.39 5.69
N LYS A 89 -11.34 -4.12 6.71
CA LYS A 89 -11.63 -5.08 7.80
C LYS A 89 -12.29 -6.35 7.29
N ILE A 90 -13.25 -6.24 6.36
CA ILE A 90 -13.92 -7.40 5.74
C ILE A 90 -12.93 -8.25 4.93
N PHE A 91 -11.90 -7.64 4.36
CA PHE A 91 -10.87 -8.34 3.57
C PHE A 91 -9.60 -8.69 4.37
N ASP A 92 -9.70 -8.78 5.70
CA ASP A 92 -8.63 -9.23 6.60
C ASP A 92 -7.33 -8.41 6.52
N TYR A 93 -7.43 -7.10 6.28
CA TYR A 93 -6.29 -6.19 6.46
C TYR A 93 -5.97 -6.05 7.96
N LYS A 94 -4.69 -6.02 8.28
CA LYS A 94 -4.15 -5.83 9.63
C LYS A 94 -3.78 -4.36 9.86
N GLU A 95 -3.52 -4.02 11.12
CA GLU A 95 -3.02 -2.70 11.54
C GLU A 95 -3.91 -1.52 11.08
N LEU A 96 -5.23 -1.73 11.14
CA LEU A 96 -6.21 -0.77 10.61
C LEU A 96 -6.23 0.53 11.41
N GLY A 97 -6.25 1.66 10.71
CA GLY A 97 -6.38 3.00 11.30
C GLY A 97 -6.98 4.02 10.34
N ILE A 98 -7.47 5.13 10.88
CA ILE A 98 -7.90 6.30 10.10
C ILE A 98 -7.09 7.49 10.58
N PHE A 99 -6.46 8.21 9.66
CA PHE A 99 -5.59 9.33 9.99
C PHE A 99 -6.06 10.59 9.27
N PHE A 100 -6.17 11.69 10.01
CA PHE A 100 -6.60 12.98 9.48
C PHE A 100 -5.39 13.85 9.17
N ILE A 101 -5.41 14.48 8.00
CA ILE A 101 -4.41 15.45 7.58
C ILE A 101 -5.06 16.84 7.66
N PRO A 102 -4.58 17.73 8.55
CA PRO A 102 -5.16 19.07 8.72
C PRO A 102 -5.36 19.78 7.39
N LEU A 103 -6.56 20.34 7.20
CA LEU A 103 -6.98 21.13 6.02
C LEU A 103 -7.03 20.36 4.69
N LEU A 104 -6.68 19.08 4.68
CA LEU A 104 -6.60 18.27 3.46
C LEU A 104 -7.66 17.18 3.41
N GLY A 105 -7.86 16.44 4.51
CA GLY A 105 -8.82 15.33 4.56
C GLY A 105 -8.37 14.25 5.53
N ALA A 106 -8.61 13.01 5.16
CA ALA A 106 -8.18 11.84 5.92
C ALA A 106 -7.77 10.71 4.97
N TYR A 107 -7.22 9.63 5.53
CA TYR A 107 -7.00 8.39 4.81
C TYR A 107 -7.10 7.21 5.78
N ALA A 108 -7.71 6.13 5.33
CA ALA A 108 -7.68 4.86 6.00
C ALA A 108 -6.39 4.10 5.66
N SER A 109 -5.78 3.46 6.66
CA SER A 109 -4.55 2.69 6.55
C SER A 109 -4.77 1.25 6.97
N GLY A 110 -4.07 0.33 6.33
CA GLY A 110 -4.07 -1.08 6.65
C GLY A 110 -2.98 -1.83 5.87
N THR A 111 -2.54 -2.95 6.40
CA THR A 111 -1.50 -3.79 5.79
C THR A 111 -2.04 -5.18 5.45
N LYS A 112 -1.73 -5.65 4.25
CA LYS A 112 -2.01 -7.01 3.79
C LYS A 112 -0.91 -7.44 2.84
N HIS A 113 -0.47 -8.69 2.96
CA HIS A 113 0.63 -9.22 2.15
C HIS A 113 0.17 -9.50 0.71
N GLU A 114 -0.94 -10.22 0.57
CA GLU A 114 -1.58 -10.51 -0.71
C GLU A 114 -2.79 -9.60 -0.93
N VAL A 115 -2.76 -8.80 -2.01
CA VAL A 115 -3.83 -7.86 -2.33
C VAL A 115 -4.50 -8.28 -3.62
N SER A 116 -5.77 -8.68 -3.54
CA SER A 116 -6.59 -8.92 -4.73
C SER A 116 -6.97 -7.59 -5.39
N GLN A 117 -6.85 -7.52 -6.72
CA GLN A 117 -7.24 -6.37 -7.52
C GLN A 117 -8.73 -6.03 -7.26
N LYS A 118 -9.61 -7.04 -7.28
CA LYS A 118 -11.04 -6.91 -7.00
C LYS A 118 -11.31 -6.36 -5.58
N GLN A 119 -10.69 -6.94 -4.56
CA GLN A 119 -10.84 -6.49 -3.16
C GLN A 119 -10.45 -5.02 -3.05
N SER A 120 -9.33 -4.65 -3.67
CA SER A 120 -8.80 -3.32 -3.58
C SER A 120 -9.70 -2.29 -4.29
N ILE A 121 -10.38 -2.66 -5.39
CA ILE A 121 -11.36 -1.79 -6.06
C ILE A 121 -12.62 -1.65 -5.20
N ILE A 122 -13.09 -2.73 -4.58
CA ILE A 122 -14.23 -2.67 -3.66
C ILE A 122 -13.92 -1.73 -2.50
N ILE A 123 -12.71 -1.80 -1.92
CA ILE A 123 -12.26 -0.86 -0.89
C ILE A 123 -12.35 0.58 -1.41
N LEU A 124 -11.80 0.87 -2.60
CA LEU A 124 -11.82 2.23 -3.18
C LEU A 124 -13.23 2.74 -3.49
N LEU A 125 -14.18 1.87 -3.80
CA LEU A 125 -15.59 2.25 -4.00
C LEU A 125 -16.37 2.36 -2.68
N ALA A 126 -15.92 1.68 -1.63
CA ALA A 126 -16.61 1.63 -0.34
C ALA A 126 -16.60 2.96 0.41
N GLY A 127 -15.64 3.85 0.13
CA GLY A 127 -15.69 5.23 0.63
C GLY A 127 -16.72 6.10 -0.11
N PRO A 128 -16.58 6.29 -1.44
CA PRO A 128 -17.40 7.24 -2.18
C PRO A 128 -18.86 6.81 -2.39
N LEU A 129 -19.13 5.54 -2.71
CA LEU A 129 -20.49 5.12 -3.07
C LEU A 129 -21.51 5.28 -1.94
N PRO A 130 -21.23 4.87 -0.68
CA PRO A 130 -22.16 5.08 0.41
C PRO A 130 -22.46 6.57 0.65
N GLY A 131 -21.46 7.43 0.50
CA GLY A 131 -21.63 8.88 0.64
C GLY A 131 -22.55 9.47 -0.42
N ILE A 132 -22.39 9.06 -1.69
CA ILE A 132 -23.28 9.46 -2.79
C ILE A 132 -24.71 8.98 -2.53
N ILE A 133 -24.89 7.71 -2.15
CA ILE A 133 -26.20 7.13 -1.86
C ILE A 133 -26.89 7.88 -0.72
N LEU A 134 -26.17 8.15 0.38
CA LEU A 134 -26.71 8.89 1.51
C LEU A 134 -27.08 10.32 1.12
N GLY A 135 -26.25 10.98 0.30
CA GLY A 135 -26.56 12.30 -0.22
C GLY A 135 -27.84 12.32 -1.05
N ILE A 136 -28.05 11.32 -1.92
CA ILE A 136 -29.29 11.17 -2.70
C ILE A 136 -30.50 10.98 -1.78
N ILE A 137 -30.37 10.13 -0.74
CA ILE A 137 -31.44 9.92 0.24
C ILE A 137 -31.81 11.24 0.93
N PHE A 138 -30.82 12.00 1.38
CA PHE A 138 -31.05 13.30 2.02
C PHE A 138 -31.71 14.30 1.07
N HIS A 139 -31.31 14.32 -0.21
CA HIS A 139 -31.96 15.15 -1.22
C HIS A 139 -33.46 14.83 -1.31
N PHE A 140 -33.82 13.56 -1.43
CA PHE A 140 -35.24 13.16 -1.48
C PHE A 140 -36.01 13.55 -0.22
N ILE A 141 -35.40 13.40 0.98
CA ILE A 141 -36.04 13.83 2.22
C ILE A 141 -36.33 15.35 2.20
N THR A 142 -35.40 16.16 1.69
CA THR A 142 -35.59 17.62 1.63
C THR A 142 -36.69 18.07 0.67
N LEU A 143 -37.05 17.25 -0.32
CA LEU A 143 -38.19 17.54 -1.21
C LEU A 143 -39.54 17.49 -0.46
N TYR A 144 -39.64 16.66 0.57
CA TYR A 144 -40.86 16.51 1.38
C TYR A 144 -40.82 17.34 2.68
N SER A 145 -39.63 17.52 3.25
CA SER A 145 -39.40 18.27 4.48
C SER A 145 -38.23 19.25 4.28
N PRO A 146 -38.49 20.45 3.73
CA PRO A 146 -37.46 21.43 3.43
C PRO A 146 -36.60 21.76 4.66
N ASN A 147 -35.30 21.54 4.54
CA ASN A 147 -34.32 21.81 5.58
C ASN A 147 -32.99 22.18 4.92
N GLU A 148 -32.59 23.44 5.05
CA GLU A 148 -31.40 23.99 4.39
C GLU A 148 -30.11 23.28 4.81
N LEU A 149 -29.99 22.89 6.09
CA LEU A 149 -28.82 22.19 6.61
C LEU A 149 -28.70 20.78 5.99
N LEU A 150 -29.83 20.06 5.91
CA LEU A 150 -29.88 18.73 5.32
C LEU A 150 -29.63 18.77 3.81
N GLU A 151 -30.17 19.79 3.13
CA GLU A 151 -29.93 20.01 1.71
C GLU A 151 -28.46 20.34 1.43
N THR A 152 -27.86 21.21 2.24
CA THR A 152 -26.42 21.52 2.17
C THR A 152 -25.59 20.25 2.40
N THR A 153 -25.95 19.45 3.41
CA THR A 153 -25.27 18.19 3.72
C THR A 153 -25.40 17.19 2.57
N SER A 154 -26.57 17.08 1.95
CA SER A 154 -26.83 16.24 0.76
C SER A 154 -25.92 16.62 -0.40
N ARG A 155 -25.87 17.91 -0.74
CA ARG A 155 -25.02 18.41 -1.84
C ARG A 155 -23.54 18.18 -1.55
N LEU A 156 -23.09 18.42 -0.33
CA LEU A 156 -21.69 18.18 0.08
C LEU A 156 -21.33 16.69 0.08
N LEU A 157 -22.22 15.81 0.53
CA LEU A 157 -22.04 14.36 0.45
C LEU A 157 -21.80 13.94 -0.99
N ILE A 158 -22.64 14.38 -1.93
CA ILE A 158 -22.47 14.01 -3.34
C ILE A 158 -21.21 14.64 -3.92
N LEU A 159 -20.99 15.95 -3.73
CA LEU A 159 -19.85 16.65 -4.31
C LEU A 159 -18.51 16.08 -3.84
N LEU A 160 -18.31 15.91 -2.54
CA LEU A 160 -17.02 15.44 -1.99
C LEU A 160 -16.72 14.00 -2.42
N ASN A 161 -17.73 13.14 -2.46
CA ASN A 161 -17.53 11.75 -2.89
C ASN A 161 -17.34 11.64 -4.41
N LEU A 162 -18.01 12.46 -5.23
CA LEU A 162 -17.74 12.54 -6.66
C LEU A 162 -16.36 13.14 -6.97
N PHE A 163 -15.92 14.11 -6.16
CA PHE A 163 -14.57 14.65 -6.26
C PHE A 163 -13.53 13.54 -6.04
N ASN A 164 -13.70 12.70 -5.01
CA ASN A 164 -12.83 11.54 -4.79
C ASN A 164 -12.89 10.50 -5.93
N LEU A 165 -13.97 10.44 -6.69
CA LEU A 165 -14.06 9.57 -7.88
C LEU A 165 -13.42 10.19 -9.13
N LEU A 166 -12.87 11.40 -9.11
CA LEU A 166 -12.20 11.98 -10.28
C LEU A 166 -11.03 11.08 -10.76
N PRO A 167 -10.77 11.02 -12.07
CA PRO A 167 -9.74 10.16 -12.67
C PRO A 167 -8.33 10.76 -12.49
N VAL A 168 -7.98 11.17 -11.27
CA VAL A 168 -6.73 11.85 -10.93
C VAL A 168 -6.11 11.14 -9.74
N TYR A 169 -4.90 10.60 -9.90
CA TYR A 169 -4.16 10.04 -8.78
C TYR A 169 -3.75 11.17 -7.81
N PRO A 170 -3.93 11.06 -6.48
CA PRO A 170 -4.19 9.86 -5.67
C PRO A 170 -5.65 9.68 -5.24
N LEU A 171 -6.60 10.40 -5.84
CA LEU A 171 -8.02 10.25 -5.52
C LEU A 171 -8.50 8.82 -5.84
N ASP A 172 -9.56 8.36 -5.18
CA ASP A 172 -10.06 6.99 -5.32
C ASP A 172 -10.34 6.60 -6.76
N GLY A 173 -10.94 7.50 -7.55
CA GLY A 173 -11.19 7.28 -8.98
C GLY A 173 -9.92 7.05 -9.78
N GLY A 174 -8.89 7.88 -9.54
CA GLY A 174 -7.57 7.70 -10.14
C GLY A 174 -6.92 6.38 -9.72
N GLN A 175 -7.07 5.98 -8.45
CA GLN A 175 -6.59 4.68 -7.97
C GLN A 175 -7.35 3.51 -8.63
N ILE A 176 -8.67 3.62 -8.80
CA ILE A 176 -9.49 2.59 -9.47
C ILE A 176 -9.01 2.39 -10.91
N LEU A 177 -8.83 3.49 -11.67
CA LEU A 177 -8.38 3.41 -13.06
C LEU A 177 -6.96 2.84 -13.17
N ASN A 178 -6.05 3.28 -12.31
CA ASN A 178 -4.69 2.78 -12.28
C ASN A 178 -4.67 1.26 -12.01
N ARG A 179 -5.43 0.80 -11.02
CA ARG A 179 -5.53 -0.63 -10.67
C ARG A 179 -6.18 -1.48 -11.74
N LEU A 180 -7.17 -0.96 -12.47
CA LEU A 180 -7.88 -1.70 -13.52
C LEU A 180 -7.06 -1.92 -14.79
N PHE A 181 -6.29 -0.91 -15.21
CA PHE A 181 -5.74 -0.85 -16.56
C PHE A 181 -4.23 -0.62 -16.65
N MET A 182 -3.58 -0.13 -15.57
CA MET A 182 -2.24 0.43 -15.68
C MET A 182 -1.21 -0.30 -14.81
N ASP A 183 -1.62 -0.97 -13.73
CA ASP A 183 -0.71 -1.71 -12.85
C ASP A 183 0.01 -2.88 -13.53
N GLU A 184 -0.54 -3.42 -14.62
CA GLU A 184 0.14 -4.45 -15.44
C GLU A 184 1.39 -3.90 -16.14
N ASN A 185 1.42 -2.60 -16.43
CA ASN A 185 2.53 -1.94 -17.10
C ASN A 185 3.00 -0.72 -16.30
N HIS A 186 4.08 -0.92 -15.53
CA HIS A 186 4.69 0.13 -14.71
C HIS A 186 4.97 1.43 -15.47
N PHE A 187 5.25 1.41 -16.77
CA PHE A 187 5.45 2.63 -17.54
C PHE A 187 4.15 3.44 -17.72
N ILE A 188 3.04 2.76 -18.01
CA ILE A 188 1.73 3.40 -18.19
C ILE A 188 1.25 3.97 -16.85
N SER A 189 1.32 3.18 -15.78
CA SER A 189 0.95 3.62 -14.43
C SER A 189 1.74 4.87 -14.01
N ARG A 190 3.07 4.85 -14.18
CA ARG A 190 3.93 6.01 -13.84
C ARG A 190 3.58 7.24 -14.66
N THR A 191 3.35 7.06 -15.96
CA THR A 191 2.94 8.17 -16.85
C THR A 191 1.63 8.78 -16.37
N PHE A 192 0.62 7.96 -16.06
CA PHE A 192 -0.66 8.43 -15.54
C PHE A 192 -0.53 9.18 -14.21
N ILE A 193 0.30 8.68 -13.29
CA ILE A 193 0.58 9.32 -12.00
C ILE A 193 1.24 10.70 -12.20
N ILE A 194 2.22 10.80 -13.12
CA ILE A 194 2.89 12.07 -13.44
C ILE A 194 1.91 13.06 -14.07
N LEU A 195 1.08 12.61 -15.02
CA LEU A 195 0.06 13.44 -15.65
C LEU A 195 -0.98 13.92 -14.63
N SER A 196 -1.38 13.06 -13.68
CA SER A 196 -2.26 13.45 -12.57
C SER A 196 -1.63 14.54 -11.71
N ALA A 197 -0.36 14.39 -11.32
CA ALA A 197 0.35 15.41 -10.55
C ALA A 197 0.46 16.73 -11.31
N ALA A 198 0.77 16.70 -12.62
CA ALA A 198 0.82 17.89 -13.47
C ALA A 198 -0.55 18.58 -13.58
N ALA A 199 -1.63 17.80 -13.77
CA ALA A 199 -2.99 18.32 -13.81
C ALA A 199 -3.40 18.99 -12.49
N MET A 200 -3.04 18.40 -11.35
CA MET A 200 -3.28 19.00 -10.03
C MET A 200 -2.52 20.32 -9.85
N ILE A 201 -1.25 20.38 -10.26
CA ILE A 201 -0.45 21.62 -10.20
C ILE A 201 -1.09 22.70 -11.07
N TRP A 202 -1.43 22.36 -12.32
CA TRP A 202 -2.08 23.29 -13.24
C TRP A 202 -3.42 23.79 -12.69
N PHE A 203 -4.28 22.89 -12.20
CA PHE A 203 -5.57 23.26 -11.61
C PHE A 203 -5.39 24.17 -10.39
N SER A 204 -4.43 23.85 -9.51
CA SER A 204 -4.11 24.67 -8.34
C SER A 204 -3.66 26.07 -8.75
N TRP A 205 -2.82 26.17 -9.77
CA TRP A 205 -2.30 27.44 -10.28
C TRP A 205 -3.39 28.29 -10.94
N GLU A 206 -4.20 27.70 -11.82
CA GLU A 206 -5.18 28.45 -12.61
C GLU A 206 -6.40 28.84 -11.76
N TYR A 207 -6.92 27.93 -10.94
CA TYR A 207 -8.21 28.10 -10.28
C TYR A 207 -8.13 28.38 -8.78
N ILE A 208 -7.04 28.04 -8.10
CA ILE A 208 -6.95 28.20 -6.63
C ILE A 208 -6.06 29.38 -6.25
N TYR A 209 -4.89 29.53 -6.90
CA TYR A 209 -3.93 30.59 -6.61
C TYR A 209 -4.52 32.02 -6.69
N PRO A 210 -5.38 32.38 -7.67
CA PRO A 210 -5.97 33.73 -7.72
C PRO A 210 -6.88 34.07 -6.54
N TYR A 211 -7.47 33.06 -5.88
CA TYR A 211 -8.44 33.26 -4.79
C TYR A 211 -7.81 33.05 -3.40
N SER A 212 -6.87 32.11 -3.27
CA SER A 212 -6.22 31.81 -1.99
C SER A 212 -4.84 31.17 -2.17
N GLN A 213 -3.80 31.95 -1.86
CA GLN A 213 -2.42 31.46 -1.84
C GLN A 213 -2.21 30.35 -0.80
N LEU A 214 -2.87 30.44 0.35
CA LEU A 214 -2.81 29.41 1.38
C LEU A 214 -3.37 28.08 0.86
N ALA A 215 -4.56 28.11 0.24
CA ALA A 215 -5.17 26.92 -0.34
C ALA A 215 -4.32 26.33 -1.48
N PHE A 216 -3.68 27.19 -2.27
CA PHE A 216 -2.73 26.76 -3.31
C PHE A 216 -1.56 25.96 -2.72
N PHE A 217 -0.87 26.47 -1.70
CA PHE A 217 0.24 25.73 -1.07
C PHE A 217 -0.21 24.44 -0.39
N ILE A 218 -1.39 24.46 0.25
CA ILE A 218 -2.00 23.27 0.83
C ILE A 218 -2.23 22.21 -0.25
N LEU A 219 -2.84 22.58 -1.38
CA LEU A 219 -3.16 21.63 -2.46
C LEU A 219 -1.91 21.06 -3.15
N LEU A 220 -0.81 21.82 -3.21
CA LEU A 220 0.48 21.35 -3.72
C LEU A 220 1.13 20.22 -2.87
N TYR A 221 0.65 20.00 -1.65
CA TYR A 221 1.08 18.86 -0.84
C TYR A 221 0.85 17.53 -1.57
N PHE A 222 -0.29 17.35 -2.24
CA PHE A 222 -0.60 16.09 -2.93
C PHE A 222 0.37 15.76 -4.07
N PRO A 223 0.58 16.62 -5.09
CA PRO A 223 1.52 16.32 -6.17
C PRO A 223 2.96 16.17 -5.66
N LEU A 224 3.36 16.92 -4.63
CA LEU A 224 4.66 16.74 -3.99
C LEU A 224 4.80 15.32 -3.40
N ASN A 225 3.82 14.85 -2.63
CA ASN A 225 3.85 13.51 -2.03
C ASN A 225 3.83 12.41 -3.10
N ILE A 226 3.08 12.59 -4.19
CA ILE A 226 3.08 11.66 -5.32
C ILE A 226 4.47 11.56 -5.94
N ILE A 227 5.13 12.69 -6.20
CA ILE A 227 6.47 12.71 -6.79
C ILE A 227 7.48 12.05 -5.86
N LEU A 228 7.46 12.39 -4.56
CA LEU A 228 8.35 11.78 -3.56
C LEU A 228 8.14 10.27 -3.47
N ARG A 229 6.88 9.82 -3.48
CA ARG A 229 6.55 8.39 -3.47
C ARG A 229 7.04 7.69 -4.73
N LEU A 230 6.83 8.27 -5.91
CA LEU A 230 7.32 7.71 -7.17
C LEU A 230 8.85 7.58 -7.20
N ILE A 231 9.57 8.58 -6.69
CA ILE A 231 11.03 8.51 -6.53
C ILE A 231 11.43 7.35 -5.59
N GLY A 232 10.70 7.17 -4.49
CA GLY A 232 10.89 6.06 -3.55
C GLY A 232 10.65 4.70 -4.20
N GLU A 233 9.54 4.54 -4.93
CA GLU A 233 9.20 3.31 -5.67
C GLU A 233 10.28 2.95 -6.69
N ILE A 234 10.78 3.91 -7.47
CA ILE A 234 11.86 3.69 -8.45
C ILE A 234 13.16 3.27 -7.76
N LYS A 235 13.49 3.88 -6.61
CA LYS A 235 14.68 3.50 -5.83
C LYS A 235 14.55 2.07 -5.28
N ASN A 236 13.38 1.72 -4.74
CA ASN A 236 13.11 0.39 -4.19
C ASN A 236 13.15 -0.68 -5.29
N GLU A 237 12.54 -0.43 -6.45
CA GLU A 237 12.59 -1.38 -7.59
C GLU A 237 14.03 -1.64 -8.04
N ARG A 238 14.88 -0.61 -8.11
CA ARG A 238 16.30 -0.77 -8.45
C ARG A 238 17.06 -1.55 -7.39
N LEU A 239 16.73 -1.38 -6.12
CA LEU A 239 17.34 -2.11 -5.01
C LEU A 239 16.96 -3.59 -5.05
N ILE A 240 15.67 -3.90 -5.24
CA ILE A 240 15.16 -5.27 -5.40
C ILE A 240 15.89 -5.98 -6.55
N LYS A 241 15.97 -5.37 -7.74
CA LYS A 241 16.67 -5.95 -8.90
C LYS A 241 18.15 -6.23 -8.61
N LYS A 242 18.83 -5.40 -7.82
CA LYS A 242 20.24 -5.63 -7.44
C LYS A 242 20.40 -6.81 -6.49
N ILE A 243 19.47 -6.96 -5.54
CA ILE A 243 19.50 -8.05 -4.57
C ILE A 243 19.11 -9.38 -5.25
N GLU A 244 18.09 -9.38 -6.10
CA GLU A 244 17.67 -10.56 -6.87
C GLU A 244 18.76 -11.02 -7.85
N ALA A 245 19.54 -10.09 -8.43
CA ALA A 245 20.69 -10.43 -9.26
C ALA A 245 21.82 -11.17 -8.51
N GLU A 246 21.83 -11.12 -7.18
CA GLU A 246 22.75 -11.89 -6.32
C GLU A 246 22.18 -13.27 -5.94
N GLY A 247 21.04 -13.67 -6.52
CA GLY A 247 20.39 -14.96 -6.28
C GLY A 247 19.50 -15.00 -5.03
N VAL A 248 19.23 -13.85 -4.40
CA VAL A 248 18.40 -13.75 -3.20
C VAL A 248 16.93 -13.57 -3.60
N ASN A 249 16.06 -14.47 -3.13
CA ASN A 249 14.63 -14.40 -3.39
C ASN A 249 13.94 -13.43 -2.40
N LEU A 250 13.39 -12.32 -2.92
CA LEU A 250 12.60 -11.32 -2.16
C LEU A 250 11.08 -11.46 -2.37
N SER A 251 10.70 -12.52 -3.07
CA SER A 251 9.37 -12.87 -3.51
C SER A 251 8.72 -13.82 -2.49
N THR A 252 8.63 -13.39 -1.22
CA THR A 252 8.05 -14.19 -0.13
C THR A 252 7.58 -13.29 1.02
N ALA A 253 6.61 -13.76 1.81
CA ALA A 253 6.25 -13.13 3.06
C ALA A 253 7.39 -13.24 4.07
N TYR A 254 7.48 -12.28 5.00
CA TYR A 254 8.52 -12.33 6.04
C TYR A 254 8.38 -13.59 6.88
N GLU A 255 7.14 -13.96 7.20
CA GLU A 255 6.76 -15.12 8.00
C GLU A 255 7.31 -16.43 7.40
N ASP A 256 7.30 -16.55 6.08
CA ASP A 256 7.67 -17.76 5.34
C ASP A 256 9.18 -17.85 5.02
N ILE A 257 9.97 -16.84 5.41
CA ILE A 257 11.43 -16.85 5.23
C ILE A 257 12.06 -17.83 6.22
N THR A 258 12.88 -18.75 5.68
CA THR A 258 13.77 -19.64 6.45
C THR A 258 14.91 -18.86 7.11
N ASP A 259 15.44 -19.36 8.23
CA ASP A 259 16.59 -18.75 8.93
C ASP A 259 17.79 -18.46 8.01
N GLU A 260 18.15 -19.38 7.12
CA GLU A 260 19.22 -19.20 6.13
C GLU A 260 18.96 -17.99 5.21
N ASN A 261 17.79 -17.99 4.55
CA ASN A 261 17.39 -16.90 3.67
C ASN A 261 17.32 -15.54 4.40
N TYR A 262 16.93 -15.50 5.67
CA TYR A 262 16.98 -14.26 6.46
C TYR A 262 18.39 -13.66 6.47
N TRP A 263 19.41 -14.48 6.76
CA TRP A 263 20.80 -14.02 6.81
C TRP A 263 21.34 -13.61 5.44
N HIS A 264 20.93 -14.30 4.38
CA HIS A 264 21.28 -13.89 3.01
C HIS A 264 20.67 -12.54 2.62
N ILE A 265 19.36 -12.36 2.88
CA ILE A 265 18.67 -11.10 2.61
C ILE A 265 19.30 -9.98 3.46
N ARG A 266 19.52 -10.21 4.75
CA ARG A 266 20.19 -9.26 5.65
C ARG A 266 21.53 -8.78 5.10
N ASN A 267 22.39 -9.69 4.67
CA ASN A 267 23.70 -9.34 4.12
C ASN A 267 23.59 -8.54 2.83
N ALA A 268 22.68 -8.92 1.93
CA ALA A 268 22.41 -8.16 0.71
C ALA A 268 21.87 -6.75 1.03
N LEU A 269 21.00 -6.62 2.03
CA LEU A 269 20.49 -5.33 2.50
C LEU A 269 21.60 -4.44 3.08
N ILE A 270 22.45 -4.97 3.95
CA ILE A 270 23.59 -4.21 4.52
C ILE A 270 24.52 -3.69 3.43
N LYS A 271 24.76 -4.50 2.40
CA LYS A 271 25.63 -4.16 1.27
C LYS A 271 25.07 -3.01 0.42
N HIS A 272 23.78 -3.01 0.13
CA HIS A 272 23.17 -2.09 -0.85
C HIS A 272 22.37 -0.94 -0.24
N HIS A 273 21.88 -1.08 1.00
CA HIS A 273 21.05 -0.07 1.65
C HIS A 273 21.94 0.92 2.44
N PRO A 274 21.95 2.22 2.08
CA PRO A 274 22.86 3.19 2.70
C PRO A 274 22.69 3.31 4.21
N ASP A 275 21.46 3.21 4.71
CA ASP A 275 21.14 3.38 6.13
C ASP A 275 21.47 2.16 7.00
N LEU A 276 21.99 1.07 6.43
CA LEU A 276 22.36 -0.17 7.12
C LEU A 276 23.87 -0.48 7.02
N LYS A 277 24.67 0.38 6.37
CA LYS A 277 26.11 0.15 6.17
C LYS A 277 26.94 0.12 7.45
N ASP A 278 26.40 0.69 8.50
CA ASP A 278 26.96 0.74 9.84
C ASP A 278 26.72 -0.56 10.64
N ILE A 279 25.96 -1.51 10.08
CA ILE A 279 25.71 -2.81 10.66
C ILE A 279 26.73 -3.82 10.10
N PRO A 280 27.43 -4.59 10.95
CA PRO A 280 28.41 -5.56 10.47
C PRO A 280 27.73 -6.69 9.67
N PRO A 281 28.28 -7.06 8.49
CA PRO A 281 27.79 -8.21 7.73
C PRO A 281 28.19 -9.53 8.41
N ALA A 282 27.39 -10.58 8.21
CA ALA A 282 27.77 -11.93 8.63
C ALA A 282 28.70 -12.57 7.57
N PRO A 283 29.64 -13.47 7.97
CA PRO A 283 29.93 -13.96 9.32
C PRO A 283 30.73 -12.95 10.20
N PRO A 284 30.59 -12.98 11.55
CA PRO A 284 29.84 -13.95 12.35
C PRO A 284 28.31 -13.72 12.30
N TYR A 285 27.52 -14.79 12.40
CA TYR A 285 26.06 -14.72 12.43
C TYR A 285 25.58 -14.28 13.83
N GLN A 286 25.63 -12.97 14.08
CA GLN A 286 25.21 -12.35 15.34
C GLN A 286 24.27 -11.19 15.07
N TYR A 287 23.24 -11.06 15.89
CA TYR A 287 22.31 -9.93 15.80
C TYR A 287 23.00 -8.62 16.16
N ALA A 288 22.72 -7.57 15.41
CA ALA A 288 23.21 -6.24 15.71
C ALA A 288 22.33 -5.54 16.75
N SER A 289 22.86 -4.51 17.41
CA SER A 289 22.09 -3.68 18.36
C SER A 289 20.88 -2.98 17.72
N ARG A 290 20.89 -2.82 16.38
CA ARG A 290 19.81 -2.22 15.59
C ARG A 290 19.22 -3.21 14.59
N GLU A 291 19.16 -4.49 14.96
CA GLU A 291 18.56 -5.54 14.11
C GLU A 291 17.10 -5.22 13.74
N ASP A 292 16.33 -4.58 14.64
CA ASP A 292 14.97 -4.10 14.36
C ASP A 292 14.88 -3.28 13.06
N LYS A 293 15.89 -2.43 12.80
CA LYS A 293 15.93 -1.58 11.60
C LYS A 293 16.12 -2.43 10.35
N VAL A 294 16.96 -3.47 10.42
CA VAL A 294 17.16 -4.43 9.33
C VAL A 294 15.84 -5.12 9.00
N ILE A 295 15.13 -5.59 10.03
CA ILE A 295 13.89 -6.35 9.84
C ILE A 295 12.81 -5.45 9.24
N VAL A 296 12.64 -4.21 9.74
CA VAL A 296 11.67 -3.25 9.17
C VAL A 296 12.02 -2.92 7.71
N THR A 297 13.29 -2.70 7.39
CA THR A 297 13.73 -2.47 6.01
C THR A 297 13.50 -3.70 5.13
N MET A 298 13.74 -4.91 5.66
CA MET A 298 13.48 -6.17 4.98
C MET A 298 11.99 -6.33 4.67
N GLN A 299 11.13 -6.20 5.67
CA GLN A 299 9.67 -6.28 5.51
C GLN A 299 9.12 -5.25 4.51
N ALA A 300 9.72 -4.06 4.44
CA ALA A 300 9.35 -3.04 3.46
C ALA A 300 9.81 -3.36 2.03
N LEU A 301 10.82 -4.22 1.86
CA LEU A 301 11.37 -4.61 0.56
C LEU A 301 10.85 -5.95 0.04
N LEU A 302 10.43 -6.84 0.94
CA LEU A 302 9.74 -8.06 0.57
C LEU A 302 8.49 -7.72 -0.23
N GLN A 303 8.36 -8.35 -1.39
CA GLN A 303 7.32 -7.97 -2.34
C GLN A 303 5.93 -8.31 -1.77
N ARG A 304 5.01 -7.38 -1.97
CA ARG A 304 3.58 -7.64 -1.80
C ARG A 304 3.01 -8.06 -3.15
N TYR A 305 2.29 -9.17 -3.19
CA TYR A 305 1.72 -9.65 -4.43
C TYR A 305 0.36 -9.03 -4.69
N ILE A 306 0.22 -8.40 -5.86
CA ILE A 306 -1.09 -7.99 -6.38
C ILE A 306 -1.60 -9.11 -7.28
N ILE A 307 -2.74 -9.69 -6.90
CA ILE A 307 -3.39 -10.73 -7.67
C ILE A 307 -4.38 -10.06 -8.62
N MET A 308 -4.14 -10.20 -9.93
CA MET A 308 -4.98 -9.62 -10.99
C MET A 308 -6.17 -10.54 -11.27
N ASP A 309 -7.22 -10.44 -10.44
CA ASP A 309 -8.38 -11.34 -10.41
C ASP A 309 -9.67 -10.74 -11.01
N VAL A 310 -9.60 -9.59 -11.68
CA VAL A 310 -10.77 -8.95 -12.32
C VAL A 310 -10.89 -9.33 -13.80
N THR A 311 -11.99 -9.99 -14.15
CA THR A 311 -12.32 -10.33 -15.54
C THR A 311 -12.69 -9.09 -16.36
N LEU A 312 -12.62 -9.18 -17.71
CA LEU A 312 -13.03 -8.08 -18.59
C LEU A 312 -14.47 -7.60 -18.31
N ALA A 313 -15.41 -8.53 -18.12
CA ALA A 313 -16.79 -8.21 -17.73
C ALA A 313 -16.84 -7.46 -16.38
N GLY A 314 -16.02 -7.90 -15.41
CA GLY A 314 -15.85 -7.19 -14.14
C GLY A 314 -15.34 -5.76 -14.33
N LYS A 315 -14.31 -5.55 -15.17
CA LYS A 315 -13.78 -4.22 -15.49
C LYS A 315 -14.88 -3.31 -16.08
N LEU A 316 -15.69 -3.83 -17.01
CA LEU A 316 -16.81 -3.09 -17.59
C LEU A 316 -17.88 -2.69 -16.56
N ILE A 317 -18.25 -3.61 -15.66
CA ILE A 317 -19.21 -3.32 -14.58
C ILE A 317 -18.68 -2.22 -13.65
N ILE A 318 -17.41 -2.32 -13.25
CA ILE A 318 -16.78 -1.33 -12.36
C ILE A 318 -16.77 0.05 -13.03
N ILE A 319 -16.43 0.11 -14.33
CA ILE A 319 -16.44 1.37 -15.07
C ILE A 319 -17.86 1.92 -15.23
N ALA A 320 -18.85 1.06 -15.44
CA ALA A 320 -20.25 1.50 -15.49
C ALA A 320 -20.71 2.09 -14.15
N ILE A 321 -20.34 1.49 -13.02
CA ILE A 321 -20.63 2.03 -11.68
C ILE A 321 -19.92 3.37 -11.47
N TRP A 322 -18.63 3.43 -11.80
CA TRP A 322 -17.81 4.63 -11.67
C TRP A 322 -18.34 5.80 -12.52
N ALA A 323 -18.57 5.56 -13.82
CA ALA A 323 -19.12 6.56 -14.72
C ALA A 323 -20.56 6.94 -14.37
N GLY A 324 -21.38 5.96 -13.98
CA GLY A 324 -22.76 6.17 -13.54
C GLY A 324 -22.86 7.07 -12.31
N SER A 325 -21.86 7.04 -11.43
CA SER A 325 -21.79 7.91 -10.25
C SER A 325 -21.78 9.39 -10.66
N PHE A 326 -21.05 9.77 -11.71
CA PHE A 326 -21.02 11.15 -12.21
C PHE A 326 -22.34 11.62 -12.82
N LEU A 327 -23.21 10.70 -13.24
CA LEU A 327 -24.54 11.03 -13.76
C LEU A 327 -25.54 11.32 -12.64
N THR A 328 -25.22 11.01 -11.37
CA THR A 328 -26.17 11.15 -10.26
C THR A 328 -26.75 12.56 -10.09
N PRO A 329 -25.99 13.67 -10.17
CA PRO A 329 -26.60 14.99 -10.01
C PRO A 329 -27.60 15.31 -11.11
N LEU A 330 -27.31 14.88 -12.34
CA LEU A 330 -28.19 15.06 -13.48
C LEU A 330 -29.48 14.22 -13.35
N LEU A 331 -29.32 12.93 -13.02
CA LEU A 331 -30.44 11.98 -12.89
C LEU A 331 -31.43 12.40 -11.80
N PHE A 332 -30.92 12.92 -10.69
CA PHE A 332 -31.74 13.33 -9.56
C PHE A 332 -32.04 14.84 -9.51
N LYS A 333 -31.64 15.60 -10.55
CA LYS A 333 -31.84 17.07 -10.65
C LYS A 333 -31.30 17.83 -9.44
N ILE A 334 -30.15 17.40 -8.93
CA ILE A 334 -29.49 18.01 -7.77
C ILE A 334 -28.63 19.17 -8.28
N SER A 335 -28.89 20.38 -7.76
CA SER A 335 -28.02 21.52 -8.05
C SER A 335 -26.65 21.32 -7.40
N MET A 336 -25.60 21.38 -8.22
CA MET A 336 -24.21 21.30 -7.76
C MET A 336 -23.62 22.67 -7.39
N ILE A 337 -24.43 23.73 -7.47
CA ILE A 337 -24.04 25.06 -7.00
C ILE A 337 -24.14 25.05 -5.47
N LEU A 338 -23.00 25.25 -4.81
CA LEU A 338 -22.93 25.50 -3.39
C LEU A 338 -23.07 27.01 -3.18
N PHE A 339 -24.22 27.42 -2.62
CA PHE A 339 -24.65 28.79 -2.33
C PHE A 339 -25.15 29.61 -3.52
#